data_AF-A0A228Q106-F1
#
_entry.id   AF-A0A228Q106-F1
#
_cell.length_a   1.000
_cell.length_b   1.000
_cell.length_c   1.000
_cell.angle_alpha   90.00
_cell.angle_beta   90.00
_cell.angle_gamma   90.00
#
_symmetry.space_group_name_H-M   'P 1'
#
loop_
_entity.id
_entity.type
_entity.pdbx_description
1 polymer ?
#
loop_
_entity_poly.entity_id
_entity_poly.type
_entity_poly.pdbx_seq_one_letter_code
_entity_poly.pdbx_strand_id
1 'polypeptide(L)'
;MRLADFIVRNMEPILVQWEAFAATLLPAARNMNSLGLRDHAREILTAVAKDIATPQTRKAQHEKSLGRAPEPVNAAETAAQTHAVLRARRGFNINQLAAEYRALRASVLRLWIDECQPSVPDLDDVMRFNEAVDQALAESVAFFTEQAEQARNLLLGMLGHDMRTPLQTIQVTASYLAALNAGEEVSEAAARLIRSGGRMHGLLDDLCDFNRTQLGLGINVVPRTIDLAHVLVNVVDELRAGHPDREITLDMSGDLRGDWDDQRMQQLLSNLVSNAVKYGAPGTRVRVMAAAAGAEVLIEVGNNGPAMDRLTLDRIFDPLQRGADHPERTGDDIGLGLGLFIANEIAKAHRGRIDARSDQRETVFTVRLPRGA
;
A
#
# COMPACT_ATOMS: atom_id res chain seq x y z
N MET A 1 -7.64 46.46 -13.81
CA MET A 1 -8.41 45.28 -14.24
C MET A 1 -8.27 44.22 -13.15
N ARG A 2 -9.37 43.57 -12.76
CA ARG A 2 -9.34 42.49 -11.75
C ARG A 2 -8.53 41.30 -12.28
N LEU A 3 -7.96 40.51 -11.38
CA LEU A 3 -7.09 39.38 -11.75
C LEU A 3 -7.89 38.29 -12.48
N ALA A 4 -9.14 38.05 -12.09
CA ALA A 4 -10.02 37.10 -12.76
C ALA A 4 -10.22 37.45 -14.25
N ASP A 5 -10.54 38.72 -14.55
CA ASP A 5 -10.76 39.19 -15.92
C ASP A 5 -9.46 39.13 -16.73
N PHE A 6 -8.34 39.46 -16.11
CA PHE A 6 -7.02 39.36 -16.71
C PHE A 6 -6.70 37.93 -17.15
N ILE A 7 -6.92 36.93 -16.29
CA ILE A 7 -6.63 35.52 -16.60
C ILE A 7 -7.43 35.06 -17.83
N VAL A 8 -8.73 35.40 -17.89
CA VAL A 8 -9.60 35.02 -19.01
C VAL A 8 -9.14 35.70 -20.31
N ARG A 9 -8.77 36.98 -20.23
CA ARG A 9 -8.36 37.78 -21.40
C ARG A 9 -6.97 37.40 -21.93
N ASN A 10 -6.05 37.02 -21.04
CA ASN A 10 -4.65 36.71 -21.34
C ASN A 10 -4.32 35.21 -21.27
N MET A 11 -5.33 34.35 -21.47
CA MET A 11 -5.18 32.90 -21.39
C MET A 11 -4.05 32.35 -22.26
N GLU A 12 -3.99 32.74 -23.54
CA GLU A 12 -2.98 32.21 -24.46
C GLU A 12 -1.54 32.63 -24.10
N PRO A 13 -1.25 33.92 -23.81
CA PRO A 13 0.05 34.33 -23.27
C PRO A 13 0.48 33.54 -22.01
N ILE A 14 -0.45 33.26 -21.10
CA ILE A 14 -0.16 32.47 -19.89
C ILE A 14 0.20 31.03 -20.26
N LEU A 15 -0.59 30.39 -21.15
CA LEU A 15 -0.35 29.02 -21.60
C LEU A 15 0.97 28.85 -22.36
N VAL A 16 1.39 29.86 -23.13
CA VAL A 16 2.70 29.88 -23.79
C VAL A 16 3.84 29.86 -22.76
N GLN A 17 3.74 30.66 -21.68
CA GLN A 17 4.75 30.63 -20.62
C GLN A 17 4.76 29.31 -19.84
N TRP A 18 3.58 28.75 -19.57
CA TRP A 18 3.46 27.43 -18.96
C TRP A 18 4.13 26.36 -19.81
N GLU A 19 3.83 26.30 -21.12
CA GLU A 19 4.43 25.34 -22.03
C GLU A 19 5.95 25.45 -22.07
N ALA A 20 6.47 26.68 -22.19
CA ALA A 20 7.90 26.95 -22.21
C ALA A 20 8.58 26.44 -20.93
N PHE A 21 7.95 26.61 -19.76
CA PHE A 21 8.45 26.06 -18.51
C PHE A 21 8.34 24.53 -18.46
N ALA A 22 7.18 23.96 -18.77
CA ALA A 22 6.93 22.53 -18.72
C ALA A 22 7.89 21.75 -19.62
N ALA A 23 8.26 22.30 -20.78
CA ALA A 23 9.26 21.73 -21.68
C ALA A 23 10.64 21.56 -21.05
N THR A 24 10.97 22.32 -19.99
CA THR A 24 12.26 22.22 -19.28
C THR A 24 12.32 21.06 -18.28
N LEU A 25 11.18 20.43 -17.96
CA LEU A 25 11.07 19.38 -16.93
C LEU A 25 11.53 18.01 -17.45
N LEU A 26 12.83 17.87 -17.68
CA LEU A 26 13.47 16.64 -18.15
C LEU A 26 13.68 15.63 -17.02
N PRO A 27 13.65 14.30 -17.31
CA PRO A 27 13.46 13.69 -18.63
C PRO A 27 11.98 13.58 -19.06
N ALA A 28 11.02 13.84 -18.17
CA ALA A 28 9.60 13.57 -18.40
C ALA A 28 9.01 14.32 -19.60
N ALA A 29 9.41 15.58 -19.81
CA ALA A 29 8.93 16.41 -20.91
C ALA A 29 9.55 16.08 -22.28
N ARG A 30 10.58 15.21 -22.36
CA ARG A 30 11.43 15.02 -23.56
C ARG A 30 10.65 14.70 -24.84
N ASN A 31 9.58 13.91 -24.72
CA ASN A 31 8.81 13.40 -25.86
C ASN A 31 7.40 13.99 -25.93
N MET A 32 7.15 15.11 -25.24
CA MET A 32 5.82 15.74 -25.19
C MET A 32 5.68 16.79 -26.29
N ASN A 33 4.55 16.76 -26.99
CA ASN A 33 4.17 17.83 -27.92
C ASN A 33 3.47 18.98 -27.16
N SER A 34 3.25 20.10 -27.85
CA SER A 34 2.61 21.29 -27.28
C SER A 34 1.28 20.99 -26.59
N LEU A 35 0.44 20.14 -27.21
CA LEU A 35 -0.84 19.72 -26.64
C LEU A 35 -0.64 19.01 -25.29
N GLY A 36 0.25 18.01 -25.23
CA GLY A 36 0.55 17.29 -24.00
C GLY A 36 1.17 18.16 -22.90
N LEU A 37 2.00 19.15 -23.26
CA LEU A 37 2.58 20.09 -22.30
C LEU A 37 1.52 21.03 -21.70
N ARG A 38 0.51 21.40 -22.48
CA ARG A 38 -0.58 22.31 -22.09
C ARG A 38 -1.81 21.61 -21.51
N ASP A 39 -1.85 20.27 -21.52
CA ASP A 39 -3.00 19.47 -21.07
C ASP A 39 -3.60 20.01 -19.76
N HIS A 40 -4.88 20.36 -19.81
CA HIS A 40 -5.70 20.82 -18.67
C HIS A 40 -5.28 22.17 -18.05
N ALA A 41 -4.20 22.81 -18.50
CA ALA A 41 -3.74 24.09 -17.95
C ALA A 41 -4.78 25.22 -18.17
N ARG A 42 -5.49 25.19 -19.30
CA ARG A 42 -6.57 26.14 -19.61
C ARG A 42 -7.75 25.97 -18.67
N GLU A 43 -8.16 24.72 -18.45
CA GLU A 43 -9.29 24.35 -17.61
C GLU A 43 -8.98 24.67 -16.14
N ILE A 44 -7.75 24.42 -15.67
CA ILE A 44 -7.25 24.83 -14.35
C ILE A 44 -7.35 26.36 -14.21
N LEU A 45 -6.80 27.12 -15.16
CA LEU A 45 -6.87 28.59 -15.13
C LEU A 45 -8.30 29.13 -15.17
N THR A 46 -9.19 28.46 -15.92
CA THR A 46 -10.61 28.83 -16.00
C THR A 46 -11.30 28.58 -14.66
N ALA A 47 -11.02 27.44 -14.02
CA ALA A 47 -11.53 27.14 -12.68
C ALA A 47 -11.02 28.15 -11.64
N VAL A 48 -9.74 28.51 -11.69
CA VAL A 48 -9.13 29.53 -10.83
C VAL A 48 -9.77 30.91 -11.04
N ALA A 49 -9.94 31.36 -12.28
CA ALA A 49 -10.59 32.64 -12.57
C ALA A 49 -12.05 32.69 -12.09
N LYS A 50 -12.79 31.58 -12.27
CA LYS A 50 -14.16 31.43 -11.77
C LYS A 50 -14.21 31.49 -10.25
N ASP A 51 -13.25 30.86 -9.56
CA ASP A 51 -13.17 30.90 -8.11
C ASP A 51 -12.98 32.35 -7.62
N ILE A 52 -12.00 33.09 -8.15
CA ILE A 52 -11.75 34.51 -7.81
C ILE A 52 -12.99 35.40 -8.05
N ALA A 53 -13.79 35.11 -9.07
CA ALA A 53 -15.00 35.88 -9.37
C ALA A 53 -16.19 35.57 -8.44
N THR A 54 -16.20 34.41 -7.76
CA THR A 54 -17.34 33.95 -6.95
C THR A 54 -17.37 34.65 -5.59
N PRO A 55 -18.50 35.15 -5.05
CA PRO A 55 -18.51 35.73 -3.71
C PRO A 55 -18.12 34.73 -2.61
N GLN A 56 -17.26 35.14 -1.67
CA GLN A 56 -16.77 34.28 -0.58
C GLN A 56 -16.85 35.03 0.75
N THR A 57 -17.26 34.35 1.83
CA THR A 57 -17.27 34.93 3.18
C THR A 57 -15.90 34.74 3.86
N ARG A 58 -15.54 35.58 4.84
CA ARG A 58 -14.30 35.39 5.63
C ARG A 58 -14.19 34.01 6.28
N LYS A 59 -15.32 33.42 6.71
CA LYS A 59 -15.33 32.07 7.28
C LYS A 59 -14.98 31.03 6.21
N ALA A 60 -15.59 31.12 5.03
CA ALA A 60 -15.30 30.22 3.92
C ALA A 60 -13.85 30.39 3.41
N GLN A 61 -13.32 31.61 3.42
CA GLN A 61 -11.92 31.90 3.12
C GLN A 61 -10.98 31.22 4.13
N HIS A 62 -11.26 31.36 5.44
CA HIS A 62 -10.49 30.70 6.48
C HIS A 62 -10.53 29.17 6.38
N GLU A 63 -11.71 28.58 6.17
CA GLU A 63 -11.85 27.12 6.02
C GLU A 63 -11.10 26.60 4.78
N LYS A 64 -11.17 27.33 3.65
CA LYS A 64 -10.43 27.00 2.43
C LYS A 64 -8.91 27.09 2.64
N SER A 65 -8.42 28.10 3.36
CA SER A 65 -7.00 28.21 3.69
C SER A 65 -6.47 27.06 4.58
N LEU A 66 -7.36 26.36 5.29
CA LEU A 66 -7.04 25.19 6.10
C LEU A 66 -7.25 23.86 5.33
N GLY A 67 -7.61 23.91 4.04
CA GLY A 67 -7.92 22.72 3.24
C GLY A 67 -9.23 22.04 3.66
N ARG A 68 -10.15 22.74 4.33
CA ARG A 68 -11.43 22.21 4.82
C ARG A 68 -12.63 22.65 3.96
N ALA A 69 -12.37 23.10 2.73
CA ALA A 69 -13.44 23.46 1.82
C ALA A 69 -14.31 22.22 1.51
N PRO A 70 -15.65 22.37 1.48
CA PRO A 70 -16.52 21.25 1.15
C PRO A 70 -16.21 20.74 -0.26
N GLU A 71 -15.91 19.44 -0.37
CA GLU A 71 -15.78 18.79 -1.66
C GLU A 71 -17.13 18.86 -2.40
N PRO A 72 -17.13 19.20 -3.70
CA PRO A 72 -18.36 19.24 -4.46
C PRO A 72 -18.96 17.83 -4.57
N VAL A 73 -20.09 17.62 -3.90
CA VAL A 73 -20.87 16.37 -3.92
C VAL A 73 -21.24 16.05 -5.38
N ASN A 74 -20.74 14.93 -5.91
CA ASN A 74 -20.90 14.45 -7.29
C ASN A 74 -20.17 15.24 -8.40
N ALA A 75 -19.06 15.92 -8.12
CA ALA A 75 -18.25 16.49 -9.20
C ALA A 75 -17.55 15.40 -10.02
N ALA A 76 -17.60 15.53 -11.34
CA ALA A 76 -16.65 14.87 -12.23
C ALA A 76 -15.21 15.25 -11.84
N GLU A 77 -14.22 14.43 -12.21
CA GLU A 77 -12.80 14.72 -11.96
C GLU A 77 -12.46 16.17 -12.33
N THR A 78 -11.83 16.90 -11.41
CA THR A 78 -11.42 18.28 -11.65
C THR A 78 -10.28 18.30 -12.67
N ALA A 79 -10.12 19.41 -13.39
CA ALA A 79 -9.00 19.56 -14.33
C ALA A 79 -7.63 19.37 -13.65
N ALA A 80 -7.52 19.75 -12.37
CA ALA A 80 -6.32 19.51 -11.56
C ALA A 80 -6.09 18.02 -11.28
N GLN A 81 -7.15 17.26 -11.01
CA GLN A 81 -7.09 15.81 -10.83
C GLN A 81 -6.68 15.11 -12.14
N THR A 82 -7.35 15.43 -13.26
CA THR A 82 -7.02 14.84 -14.57
C THR A 82 -5.60 15.21 -15.02
N HIS A 83 -5.16 16.45 -14.77
CA HIS A 83 -3.78 16.87 -15.02
C HIS A 83 -2.77 16.03 -14.25
N ALA A 84 -3.00 15.81 -12.95
CA ALA A 84 -2.14 14.98 -12.10
C ALA A 84 -2.04 13.54 -12.59
N VAL A 85 -3.17 12.92 -12.97
CA VAL A 85 -3.21 11.56 -13.52
C VAL A 85 -2.34 11.46 -14.79
N LEU A 86 -2.46 12.43 -15.70
CA LEU A 86 -1.67 12.46 -16.93
C LEU A 86 -0.18 12.64 -16.65
N ARG A 87 0.19 13.50 -15.70
CA ARG A 87 1.59 13.71 -15.29
C ARG A 87 2.19 12.44 -14.68
N ALA A 88 1.47 11.75 -13.80
CA ALA A 88 1.90 10.46 -13.24
C ALA A 88 2.17 9.43 -14.35
N ARG A 89 1.25 9.30 -15.32
CA ARG A 89 1.40 8.38 -16.47
C ARG A 89 2.56 8.75 -17.41
N ARG A 90 2.95 10.02 -17.43
CA ARG A 90 4.08 10.53 -18.25
C ARG A 90 5.42 10.50 -17.51
N GLY A 91 5.46 9.94 -16.30
CA GLY A 91 6.70 9.78 -15.53
C GLY A 91 7.23 11.07 -14.91
N PHE A 92 6.36 12.07 -14.72
CA PHE A 92 6.70 13.21 -13.87
C PHE A 92 6.89 12.73 -12.43
N ASN A 93 7.68 13.45 -11.65
CA ASN A 93 7.69 13.31 -10.20
C ASN A 93 6.89 14.44 -9.53
N ILE A 94 6.59 14.27 -8.25
CA ILE A 94 5.79 15.24 -7.47
C ILE A 94 6.41 16.64 -7.43
N ASN A 95 7.74 16.75 -7.44
CA ASN A 95 8.42 18.04 -7.44
C ASN A 95 8.26 18.75 -8.79
N GLN A 96 8.27 18.01 -9.90
CA GLN A 96 8.02 18.55 -11.24
C GLN A 96 6.58 19.05 -11.36
N LEU A 97 5.60 18.27 -10.88
CA LEU A 97 4.19 18.69 -10.82
C LEU A 97 4.02 19.98 -9.99
N ALA A 98 4.59 20.02 -8.78
CA ALA A 98 4.55 21.22 -7.94
C ALA A 98 5.26 22.43 -8.59
N ALA A 99 6.31 22.17 -9.38
CA ALA A 99 7.02 23.22 -10.10
C ALA A 99 6.17 23.84 -11.23
N GLU A 100 5.32 23.06 -11.92
CA GLU A 100 4.40 23.59 -12.93
C GLU A 100 3.42 24.60 -12.33
N TYR A 101 2.79 24.27 -11.20
CA TYR A 101 1.91 25.19 -10.47
C TYR A 101 2.64 26.44 -9.97
N ARG A 102 3.89 26.29 -9.51
CA ARG A 102 4.72 27.43 -9.10
C ARG A 102 5.03 28.36 -10.29
N ALA A 103 5.37 27.79 -11.44
CA ALA A 103 5.63 28.53 -12.66
C ALA A 103 4.38 29.26 -13.16
N LEU A 104 3.21 28.60 -13.14
CA LEU A 104 1.93 29.23 -13.49
C LEU A 104 1.65 30.46 -12.65
N ARG A 105 1.75 30.31 -11.33
CA ARG A 105 1.51 31.39 -10.37
C ARG A 105 2.43 32.57 -10.67
N ALA A 106 3.72 32.30 -10.88
CA ALA A 106 4.69 33.34 -11.22
C ALA A 106 4.38 34.01 -12.57
N SER A 107 4.01 33.24 -13.59
CA SER A 107 3.66 33.75 -14.93
C SER A 107 2.42 34.64 -14.91
N VAL A 108 1.34 34.19 -14.26
CA VAL A 108 0.10 34.96 -14.13
C VAL A 108 0.36 36.28 -13.40
N LEU A 109 0.99 36.22 -12.23
CA LEU A 109 1.23 37.43 -11.43
C LEU A 109 2.18 38.41 -12.12
N ARG A 110 3.26 37.93 -12.75
CA ARG A 110 4.20 38.79 -13.48
C ARG A 110 3.51 39.49 -14.66
N LEU A 111 2.81 38.73 -15.50
CA LEU A 111 2.10 39.32 -16.65
C LEU A 111 1.02 40.32 -16.20
N TRP A 112 0.31 40.03 -15.11
CA TRP A 112 -0.70 40.93 -14.57
C TRP A 112 -0.09 42.23 -14.04
N ILE A 113 1.03 42.14 -13.30
CA ILE A 113 1.75 43.32 -12.78
C ILE A 113 2.27 44.18 -13.96
N ASP A 114 2.87 43.55 -14.96
CA ASP A 114 3.48 44.24 -16.10
C ASP A 114 2.43 44.96 -16.96
N GLU A 115 1.27 44.34 -17.21
CA GLU A 115 0.21 44.92 -18.06
C GLU A 115 -0.69 45.90 -17.30
N CYS A 116 -1.09 45.57 -16.07
CA CYS A 116 -2.14 46.32 -15.36
C CYS A 116 -1.61 47.42 -14.44
N GLN A 117 -0.33 47.38 -14.04
CA GLN A 117 0.29 48.32 -13.09
C GLN A 117 -0.67 48.76 -11.97
N PRO A 118 -1.22 47.82 -11.17
CA PRO A 118 -2.30 48.13 -10.25
C PRO A 118 -1.83 49.11 -9.16
N SER A 119 -2.49 50.28 -9.08
CA SER A 119 -2.12 51.38 -8.16
C SER A 119 -2.36 51.07 -6.68
N VAL A 120 -3.20 50.08 -6.40
CA VAL A 120 -3.33 49.40 -5.10
C VAL A 120 -3.43 47.91 -5.46
N PRO A 121 -2.63 47.01 -4.90
CA PRO A 121 -2.86 45.59 -5.12
C PRO A 121 -4.27 45.30 -4.64
N ASP A 122 -5.11 44.75 -5.53
CA ASP A 122 -6.34 44.09 -5.12
C ASP A 122 -5.92 42.84 -4.34
N LEU A 123 -5.53 43.06 -3.08
CA LEU A 123 -4.94 42.06 -2.20
C LEU A 123 -5.89 40.88 -2.03
N ASP A 124 -7.20 41.13 -2.13
CA ASP A 124 -8.21 40.10 -2.10
C ASP A 124 -8.11 39.20 -3.33
N ASP A 125 -8.10 39.75 -4.56
CA ASP A 125 -7.93 38.97 -5.79
C ASP A 125 -6.63 38.13 -5.79
N VAL A 126 -5.53 38.67 -5.27
CA VAL A 126 -4.25 37.95 -5.15
C VAL A 126 -4.32 36.84 -4.11
N MET A 127 -4.92 37.09 -2.93
CA MET A 127 -5.12 36.07 -1.90
C MET A 127 -5.99 34.93 -2.44
N ARG A 128 -7.09 35.26 -3.11
CA ARG A 128 -8.01 34.28 -3.70
C ARG A 128 -7.39 33.47 -4.82
N PHE A 129 -6.56 34.11 -5.65
CA PHE A 129 -5.78 33.39 -6.66
C PHE A 129 -4.82 32.39 -6.02
N ASN A 130 -4.10 32.78 -4.96
CA ASN A 130 -3.19 31.88 -4.26
C ASN A 130 -3.96 30.70 -3.64
N GLU A 131 -5.08 30.96 -2.97
CA GLU A 131 -5.93 29.90 -2.40
C GLU A 131 -6.45 28.93 -3.47
N ALA A 132 -6.89 29.44 -4.63
CA ALA A 132 -7.36 28.60 -5.73
C ALA A 132 -6.24 27.75 -6.35
N VAL A 133 -5.03 28.30 -6.50
CA VAL A 133 -3.86 27.56 -6.99
C VAL A 133 -3.40 26.52 -5.97
N ASP A 134 -3.36 26.86 -4.68
CA ASP A 134 -2.94 25.95 -3.62
C ASP A 134 -3.95 24.80 -3.46
N GLN A 135 -5.25 25.05 -3.61
CA GLN A 135 -6.29 24.03 -3.68
C GLN A 135 -6.07 23.08 -4.87
N ALA A 136 -5.88 23.62 -6.08
CA ALA A 136 -5.63 22.82 -7.28
C ALA A 136 -4.34 21.98 -7.14
N LEU A 137 -3.28 22.54 -6.55
CA LEU A 137 -2.05 21.83 -6.27
C LEU A 137 -2.26 20.70 -5.25
N ALA A 138 -3.00 20.94 -4.16
CA ALA A 138 -3.29 19.92 -3.15
C ALA A 138 -4.08 18.75 -3.75
N GLU A 139 -5.11 19.03 -4.54
CA GLU A 139 -5.87 18.02 -5.30
C GLU A 139 -4.96 17.23 -6.25
N SER A 140 -4.14 17.94 -7.03
CA SER A 140 -3.20 17.30 -7.95
C SER A 140 -2.19 16.41 -7.22
N VAL A 141 -1.65 16.83 -6.08
CA VAL A 141 -0.69 16.05 -5.30
C VAL A 141 -1.33 14.76 -4.75
N ALA A 142 -2.56 14.86 -4.24
CA ALA A 142 -3.29 13.69 -3.73
C ALA A 142 -3.52 12.65 -4.84
N PHE A 143 -4.09 13.07 -5.97
CA PHE A 143 -4.37 12.18 -7.11
C PHE A 143 -3.11 11.66 -7.80
N PHE A 144 -2.06 12.49 -7.90
CA PHE A 144 -0.78 12.05 -8.45
C PHE A 144 -0.20 10.90 -7.63
N THR A 145 -0.19 11.05 -6.29
CA THR A 145 0.32 10.03 -5.37
C THR A 145 -0.48 8.75 -5.49
N GLU A 146 -1.81 8.85 -5.49
CA GLU A 146 -2.70 7.69 -5.66
C GLU A 146 -2.44 6.94 -6.98
N GLN A 147 -2.32 7.67 -8.09
CA GLN A 147 -2.04 7.05 -9.40
C GLN A 147 -0.64 6.43 -9.48
N ALA A 148 0.37 7.08 -8.89
CA ALA A 148 1.73 6.54 -8.84
C ALA A 148 1.78 5.25 -8.03
N GLU A 149 1.11 5.22 -6.88
CA GLU A 149 0.98 4.03 -6.04
C GLU A 149 0.22 2.92 -6.77
N GLN A 150 -0.92 3.24 -7.41
CA GLN A 150 -1.70 2.27 -8.18
C GLN A 150 -0.88 1.64 -9.30
N ALA A 151 -0.15 2.45 -10.08
CA ALA A 151 0.71 1.97 -11.16
C ALA A 151 1.87 1.11 -10.64
N ARG A 152 2.53 1.54 -9.56
CA ARG A 152 3.58 0.77 -8.88
C ARG A 152 3.04 -0.58 -8.42
N ASN A 153 1.84 -0.59 -7.85
CA ASN A 153 1.20 -1.82 -7.41
C ASN A 153 0.92 -2.72 -8.61
N LEU A 154 0.23 -2.26 -9.66
CA LEU A 154 -0.03 -3.10 -10.84
C LEU A 154 1.25 -3.74 -11.43
N LEU A 155 2.36 -3.00 -11.48
CA LEU A 155 3.65 -3.52 -11.93
C LEU A 155 4.17 -4.65 -11.04
N LEU A 156 4.12 -4.47 -9.71
CA LEU A 156 4.54 -5.49 -8.75
C LEU A 156 3.66 -6.75 -8.84
N GLY A 157 2.34 -6.58 -9.05
CA GLY A 157 1.40 -7.69 -9.25
C GLY A 157 1.72 -8.51 -10.50
N MET A 158 2.01 -7.84 -11.62
CA MET A 158 2.42 -8.47 -12.88
C MET A 158 3.75 -9.22 -12.73
N LEU A 159 4.76 -8.59 -12.12
CA LEU A 159 6.05 -9.23 -11.85
C LEU A 159 5.89 -10.47 -10.96
N GLY A 160 5.03 -10.41 -9.94
CA GLY A 160 4.70 -11.54 -9.09
C GLY A 160 4.20 -12.75 -9.88
N HIS A 161 3.20 -12.51 -10.75
CA HIS A 161 2.63 -13.54 -11.61
C HIS A 161 3.65 -14.13 -12.59
N ASP A 162 4.41 -13.28 -13.28
CA ASP A 162 5.30 -13.72 -14.35
C ASP A 162 6.57 -14.38 -13.81
N MET A 163 6.96 -14.10 -12.57
CA MET A 163 8.05 -14.78 -11.87
C MET A 163 7.64 -16.12 -11.25
N ARG A 164 6.35 -16.31 -10.90
CA ARG A 164 5.85 -17.56 -10.31
C ARG A 164 6.04 -18.75 -11.25
N THR A 165 5.78 -18.55 -12.54
CA THR A 165 5.87 -19.59 -13.58
C THR A 165 7.28 -20.17 -13.77
N PRO A 166 8.33 -19.37 -14.08
CA PRO A 166 9.68 -19.90 -14.24
C PRO A 166 10.22 -20.52 -12.95
N LEU A 167 9.79 -20.00 -11.79
CA LEU A 167 10.15 -20.55 -10.49
C LEU A 167 9.57 -21.95 -10.27
N GLN A 168 8.29 -22.13 -10.60
CA GLN A 168 7.64 -23.43 -10.57
C GLN A 168 8.36 -24.42 -11.50
N THR A 169 8.79 -23.98 -12.68
CA THR A 169 9.59 -24.82 -13.59
C THR A 169 10.91 -25.25 -12.95
N ILE A 170 11.62 -24.35 -12.25
CA ILE A 170 12.87 -24.69 -11.52
C ILE A 170 12.58 -25.73 -10.43
N GLN A 171 11.53 -25.55 -9.65
CA GLN A 171 11.15 -26.47 -8.57
C GLN A 171 10.81 -27.86 -9.09
N VAL A 172 10.02 -27.95 -10.16
CA VAL A 172 9.65 -29.24 -10.77
C VAL A 172 10.88 -29.94 -11.34
N THR A 173 11.74 -29.20 -12.03
CA THR A 173 13.00 -29.75 -12.60
C THR A 173 13.93 -30.25 -11.50
N ALA A 174 14.07 -29.50 -10.42
CA ALA A 174 14.85 -29.93 -9.26
C ALA A 174 14.24 -31.18 -8.60
N SER A 175 12.92 -31.22 -8.42
CA SER A 175 12.22 -32.40 -7.88
C SER A 175 12.45 -33.64 -8.75
N TYR A 176 12.44 -33.48 -10.08
CA TYR A 176 12.76 -34.54 -11.02
C TYR A 176 14.21 -35.02 -10.89
N LEU A 177 15.18 -34.10 -10.78
CA LEU A 177 16.59 -34.45 -10.57
C LEU A 177 16.82 -35.20 -9.24
N ALA A 178 16.13 -34.81 -8.17
CA ALA A 178 16.17 -35.55 -6.90
C ALA A 178 15.60 -36.97 -7.05
N ALA A 179 14.50 -37.13 -7.78
CA ALA A 179 13.87 -38.43 -8.00
C ALA A 179 14.72 -39.39 -8.86
N LEU A 180 15.57 -38.86 -9.76
CA LEU A 180 16.49 -39.66 -10.58
C LEU A 180 17.63 -40.30 -9.77
N ASN A 181 17.79 -39.95 -8.49
CA ASN A 181 18.80 -40.51 -7.58
C ASN A 181 20.22 -40.45 -8.18
N ALA A 182 20.51 -39.37 -8.90
CA ALA A 182 21.71 -39.18 -9.74
C ALA A 182 22.98 -38.87 -8.91
N GLY A 183 23.19 -39.62 -7.83
CA GLY A 183 24.22 -39.36 -6.82
C GLY A 183 23.73 -38.47 -5.69
N GLU A 184 24.40 -38.58 -4.54
CA GLU A 184 24.07 -37.86 -3.30
C GLU A 184 24.20 -36.33 -3.48
N GLU A 185 25.25 -35.87 -4.16
CA GLU A 185 25.50 -34.44 -4.42
C GLU A 185 24.41 -33.79 -5.30
N VAL A 186 23.92 -34.51 -6.33
CA VAL A 186 22.86 -34.00 -7.22
C VAL A 186 21.52 -33.95 -6.49
N SER A 187 21.25 -34.94 -5.64
CA SER A 187 20.04 -34.99 -4.82
C SER A 187 20.03 -33.88 -3.78
N GLU A 188 21.18 -33.58 -3.16
CA GLU A 188 21.31 -32.48 -2.20
C GLU A 188 21.18 -31.10 -2.88
N ALA A 189 21.80 -30.92 -4.06
CA ALA A 189 21.67 -29.70 -4.86
C ALA A 189 20.22 -29.48 -5.33
N ALA A 190 19.54 -30.53 -5.78
CA ALA A 190 18.13 -30.50 -6.12
C ALA A 190 17.26 -30.13 -4.91
N ALA A 191 17.50 -30.74 -3.74
CA ALA A 191 16.76 -30.42 -2.52
C ALA A 191 16.96 -28.95 -2.10
N ARG A 192 18.16 -28.39 -2.25
CA ARG A 192 18.42 -26.96 -2.05
C ARG A 192 17.60 -26.08 -3.00
N LEU A 193 17.52 -26.43 -4.29
CA LEU A 193 16.74 -25.70 -5.29
C LEU A 193 15.24 -25.75 -5.00
N ILE A 194 14.69 -26.89 -4.60
CA ILE A 194 13.27 -27.04 -4.25
C ILE A 194 12.92 -26.12 -3.07
N ARG A 195 13.74 -26.14 -2.00
CA ARG A 195 13.53 -25.28 -0.83
C ARG A 195 13.60 -23.79 -1.19
N SER A 196 14.63 -23.39 -1.94
CA SER A 196 14.79 -21.99 -2.38
C SER A 196 13.65 -21.54 -3.29
N GLY A 197 13.22 -22.41 -4.22
CA GLY A 197 12.07 -22.18 -5.08
C GLY A 197 10.77 -22.02 -4.30
N GLY A 198 10.54 -22.85 -3.28
CA GLY A 198 9.35 -22.76 -2.44
C GLY A 198 9.29 -21.44 -1.67
N ARG A 199 10.42 -21.01 -1.12
CA ARG A 199 10.53 -19.71 -0.46
C ARG A 199 10.21 -18.56 -1.39
N MET A 200 10.82 -18.53 -2.58
CA MET A 200 10.55 -17.48 -3.56
C MET A 200 9.09 -17.48 -4.01
N HIS A 201 8.44 -18.64 -4.10
CA HIS A 201 7.04 -18.74 -4.51
C HIS A 201 6.13 -18.09 -3.47
N GLY A 202 6.34 -18.42 -2.18
CA GLY A 202 5.61 -17.78 -1.09
C GLY A 202 5.80 -16.27 -1.04
N LEU A 203 7.03 -15.77 -1.27
CA LEU A 203 7.28 -14.32 -1.32
C LEU A 203 6.54 -13.64 -2.49
N LEU A 204 6.41 -14.30 -3.63
CA LEU A 204 5.66 -13.77 -4.78
C LEU A 204 4.15 -13.80 -4.53
N ASP A 205 3.64 -14.84 -3.87
CA ASP A 205 2.24 -14.93 -3.45
C ASP A 205 1.90 -13.83 -2.46
N ASP A 206 2.74 -13.63 -1.44
CA ASP A 206 2.60 -12.55 -0.47
C ASP A 206 2.60 -11.17 -1.13
N LEU A 207 3.48 -10.97 -2.13
CA LEU A 207 3.52 -9.72 -2.90
C LEU A 207 2.24 -9.52 -3.73
N CYS A 208 1.73 -10.57 -4.37
CA CYS A 208 0.47 -10.53 -5.13
C CYS A 208 -0.72 -10.22 -4.20
N ASP A 209 -0.80 -10.86 -3.04
CA ASP A 209 -1.86 -10.63 -2.04
C ASP A 209 -1.80 -9.19 -1.51
N PHE A 210 -0.62 -8.71 -1.12
CA PHE A 210 -0.40 -7.31 -0.75
C PHE A 210 -0.88 -6.37 -1.86
N ASN A 211 -0.55 -6.67 -3.11
CA ASN A 211 -0.95 -5.85 -4.24
C ASN A 211 -2.47 -5.70 -4.38
N ARG A 212 -3.19 -6.82 -4.29
CA ARG A 212 -4.64 -6.85 -4.40
C ARG A 212 -5.28 -5.99 -3.30
N THR A 213 -4.74 -6.05 -2.08
CA THR A 213 -5.22 -5.22 -0.97
C THR A 213 -5.00 -3.74 -1.23
N GLN A 214 -3.86 -3.34 -1.79
CA GLN A 214 -3.59 -1.95 -2.17
C GLN A 214 -4.50 -1.44 -3.29
N LEU A 215 -4.99 -2.31 -4.15
CA LEU A 215 -5.98 -2.00 -5.19
C LEU A 215 -7.43 -2.00 -4.65
N GLY A 216 -7.65 -2.19 -3.35
CA GLY A 216 -8.97 -2.24 -2.72
C GLY A 216 -9.75 -3.53 -3.00
N LEU A 217 -9.13 -4.55 -3.62
CA LEU A 217 -9.77 -5.82 -3.95
C LEU A 217 -9.77 -6.82 -2.79
N GLY A 218 -8.97 -6.57 -1.75
CA GLY A 218 -8.78 -7.47 -0.61
C GLY A 218 -8.20 -8.84 -0.98
N ILE A 219 -8.17 -9.73 0.00
CA ILE A 219 -7.80 -11.13 -0.19
C ILE A 219 -9.00 -11.89 -0.78
N ASN A 220 -8.76 -12.62 -1.86
CA ASN A 220 -9.77 -13.50 -2.43
C ASN A 220 -9.94 -14.75 -1.55
N VAL A 221 -11.17 -15.00 -1.10
CA VAL A 221 -11.54 -16.14 -0.26
C VAL A 221 -12.70 -16.89 -0.90
N VAL A 222 -12.67 -18.21 -0.82
CA VAL A 222 -13.75 -19.10 -1.25
C VAL A 222 -14.19 -19.94 -0.06
N PRO A 223 -15.02 -19.40 0.85
CA PRO A 223 -15.39 -20.08 2.09
C PRO A 223 -16.11 -21.40 1.83
N ARG A 224 -15.77 -22.42 2.61
CA ARG A 224 -16.43 -23.72 2.64
C ARG A 224 -16.53 -24.19 4.09
N THR A 225 -17.46 -25.08 4.37
CA THR A 225 -17.54 -25.71 5.68
C THR A 225 -16.31 -26.60 5.88
N ILE A 226 -15.45 -26.22 6.81
CA ILE A 226 -14.22 -26.93 7.17
C ILE A 226 -14.14 -27.13 8.68
N ASP A 227 -13.24 -28.02 9.11
CA ASP A 227 -12.89 -28.21 10.52
C ASP A 227 -11.50 -27.62 10.77
N LEU A 228 -11.43 -26.48 11.47
CA LEU A 228 -10.16 -25.79 11.74
C LEU A 228 -9.19 -26.65 12.57
N ALA A 229 -9.67 -27.69 13.28
CA ALA A 229 -8.81 -28.61 13.99
C ALA A 229 -7.82 -29.31 13.04
N HIS A 230 -8.28 -29.74 11.86
CA HIS A 230 -7.41 -30.39 10.87
C HIS A 230 -6.37 -29.41 10.31
N VAL A 231 -6.79 -28.16 10.07
CA VAL A 231 -5.90 -27.11 9.56
C VAL A 231 -4.79 -26.81 10.58
N LEU A 232 -5.15 -26.64 11.86
CA LEU A 232 -4.21 -26.38 12.94
C LEU A 232 -3.21 -27.52 13.13
N VAL A 233 -3.67 -28.77 13.10
CA VAL A 233 -2.80 -29.96 13.21
C VAL A 233 -1.78 -29.96 12.07
N ASN A 234 -2.24 -29.81 10.82
CA ASN A 234 -1.36 -29.83 9.66
C ASN A 234 -0.28 -28.73 9.72
N VAL A 235 -0.68 -27.49 10.03
CA VAL A 235 0.25 -26.34 10.10
C VAL A 235 1.25 -26.52 11.24
N VAL A 236 0.78 -26.96 12.42
CA VAL A 236 1.67 -27.16 13.57
C VAL A 236 2.65 -28.30 13.32
N ASP A 237 2.22 -29.41 12.73
CA ASP A 237 3.08 -30.54 12.44
C ASP A 237 4.12 -30.22 11.36
N GLU A 238 3.75 -29.46 10.32
CA GLU A 238 4.70 -28.95 9.33
C GLU A 238 5.77 -28.06 9.97
N LEU A 239 5.37 -27.14 10.86
CA LEU A 239 6.31 -26.25 11.54
C LEU A 239 7.18 -26.98 12.57
N ARG A 240 6.66 -28.02 13.24
CA ARG A 240 7.48 -28.90 14.10
C ARG A 240 8.54 -29.63 13.29
N ALA A 241 8.20 -30.13 12.11
CA ALA A 241 9.15 -30.81 11.23
C ALA A 241 10.24 -29.84 10.70
N GLY A 242 9.87 -28.59 10.42
CA GLY A 242 10.80 -27.54 9.99
C GLY A 242 11.68 -26.95 11.11
N HIS A 243 11.26 -27.07 12.37
CA HIS A 243 11.93 -26.50 13.53
C HIS A 243 12.04 -27.53 14.68
N PRO A 244 12.83 -28.60 14.53
CA PRO A 244 12.90 -29.69 15.50
C PRO A 244 13.43 -29.24 16.88
N ASP A 245 14.22 -28.17 16.92
CA ASP A 245 14.75 -27.58 18.16
C ASP A 245 13.72 -26.68 18.88
N ARG A 246 12.49 -26.57 18.38
CA ARG A 246 11.41 -25.79 18.97
C ARG A 246 10.25 -26.63 19.44
N GLU A 247 9.93 -26.48 20.73
CA GLU A 247 8.69 -26.99 21.28
C GLU A 247 7.51 -26.13 20.83
N ILE A 248 6.60 -26.72 20.04
CA ILE A 248 5.34 -26.10 19.62
C ILE A 248 4.20 -26.94 20.21
N THR A 249 3.40 -26.38 21.10
CA THR A 249 2.25 -27.05 21.73
C THR A 249 0.95 -26.64 21.03
N LEU A 250 0.02 -27.58 20.89
CA LEU A 250 -1.30 -27.35 20.31
C LEU A 250 -2.38 -27.87 21.26
N ASP A 251 -3.22 -26.98 21.76
CA ASP A 251 -4.36 -27.30 22.61
C ASP A 251 -5.66 -26.88 21.92
N MET A 252 -6.62 -27.79 21.80
CA MET A 252 -7.89 -27.53 21.12
C MET A 252 -9.07 -27.93 21.99
N SER A 253 -10.13 -27.13 21.98
CA SER A 253 -11.35 -27.41 22.76
C SER A 253 -12.63 -26.95 22.06
N GLY A 254 -13.70 -27.73 22.22
CA GLY A 254 -15.00 -27.44 21.60
C GLY A 254 -15.08 -27.80 20.11
N ASP A 255 -16.14 -27.34 19.45
CA ASP A 255 -16.40 -27.57 18.03
C ASP A 255 -15.82 -26.44 17.17
N LEU A 256 -14.81 -26.76 16.36
CA LEU A 256 -14.05 -25.81 15.55
C LEU A 256 -14.51 -25.75 14.08
N ARG A 257 -15.71 -26.26 13.78
CA ARG A 257 -16.27 -26.23 12.42
C ARG A 257 -16.90 -24.89 12.08
N GLY A 258 -16.76 -24.46 10.83
CA GLY A 258 -17.35 -23.24 10.30
C GLY A 258 -16.99 -22.98 8.85
N ASP A 259 -17.44 -21.85 8.30
CA ASP A 259 -17.30 -21.52 6.88
C ASP A 259 -16.08 -20.61 6.62
N TRP A 260 -14.98 -21.22 6.19
CA TRP A 260 -13.73 -20.51 5.86
C TRP A 260 -13.04 -21.11 4.64
N ASP A 261 -12.13 -20.36 4.03
CA ASP A 261 -11.26 -20.85 2.98
C ASP A 261 -10.08 -21.61 3.61
N ASP A 262 -10.01 -22.93 3.37
CA ASP A 262 -9.00 -23.83 3.95
C ASP A 262 -7.57 -23.36 3.67
N GLN A 263 -7.25 -23.02 2.43
CA GLN A 263 -5.89 -22.62 2.04
C GLN A 263 -5.51 -21.29 2.68
N ARG A 264 -6.44 -20.33 2.76
CA ARG A 264 -6.20 -19.04 3.42
C ARG A 264 -6.07 -19.21 4.93
N MET A 265 -6.81 -20.11 5.56
CA MET A 265 -6.64 -20.43 6.97
C MET A 265 -5.27 -21.05 7.26
N GLN A 266 -4.78 -21.95 6.39
CA GLN A 266 -3.41 -22.48 6.50
C GLN A 266 -2.37 -21.35 6.44
N GLN A 267 -2.50 -20.41 5.49
CA GLN A 267 -1.60 -19.27 5.34
C GLN A 267 -1.63 -18.30 6.54
N LEU A 268 -2.83 -17.99 7.06
CA LEU A 268 -2.97 -17.17 8.27
C LEU A 268 -2.24 -17.81 9.44
N LEU A 269 -2.49 -19.09 9.69
CA LEU A 269 -1.91 -19.82 10.81
C LEU A 269 -0.39 -20.00 10.65
N SER A 270 0.10 -20.34 9.46
CA SER A 270 1.53 -20.48 9.23
C SER A 270 2.27 -19.16 9.45
N ASN A 271 1.69 -18.03 9.02
CA ASN A 271 2.25 -16.71 9.25
C ASN A 271 2.36 -16.37 10.74
N LEU A 272 1.32 -16.65 11.54
CA LEU A 272 1.34 -16.38 12.98
C LEU A 272 2.31 -17.31 13.73
N VAL A 273 2.27 -18.62 13.46
CA VAL A 273 3.11 -19.59 14.18
C VAL A 273 4.57 -19.46 13.76
N SER A 274 4.86 -19.24 12.47
CA SER A 274 6.23 -18.96 12.01
C SER A 274 6.77 -17.66 12.61
N ASN A 275 5.93 -16.62 12.75
CA ASN A 275 6.32 -15.40 13.45
C ASN A 275 6.70 -15.69 14.91
N ALA A 276 5.86 -16.42 15.63
CA ALA A 276 6.10 -16.82 17.02
C ALA A 276 7.40 -17.64 17.18
N VAL A 277 7.71 -18.53 16.23
CA VAL A 277 8.96 -19.30 16.20
C VAL A 277 10.18 -18.38 15.97
N LYS A 278 10.07 -17.44 15.01
CA LYS A 278 11.17 -16.57 14.58
C LYS A 278 11.57 -15.53 15.61
N TYR A 279 10.57 -14.95 16.29
CA TYR A 279 10.74 -13.85 17.25
C TYR A 279 10.67 -14.31 18.71
N GLY A 280 10.38 -15.58 18.95
CA GLY A 280 10.44 -16.18 20.28
C GLY A 280 11.84 -16.29 20.86
N ALA A 281 11.98 -16.04 22.16
CA ALA A 281 13.23 -16.18 22.90
C ALA A 281 13.78 -17.62 22.74
N PRO A 282 15.06 -17.81 22.41
CA PRO A 282 15.68 -19.14 22.24
C PRO A 282 15.36 -20.11 23.40
N GLY A 283 15.13 -21.38 23.10
CA GLY A 283 14.76 -22.42 24.08
C GLY A 283 13.34 -22.37 24.67
N THR A 284 12.55 -21.31 24.45
CA THR A 284 11.14 -21.23 24.91
C THR A 284 10.11 -21.88 23.98
N ARG A 285 8.97 -22.33 24.53
CA ARG A 285 7.88 -22.95 23.73
C ARG A 285 7.04 -21.92 22.98
N VAL A 286 6.50 -22.33 21.83
CA VAL A 286 5.40 -21.63 21.14
C VAL A 286 4.10 -22.33 21.48
N ARG A 287 3.11 -21.57 21.96
CA ARG A 287 1.79 -22.07 22.37
C ARG A 287 0.76 -21.73 21.31
N VAL A 288 0.08 -22.73 20.78
CA VAL A 288 -1.09 -22.58 19.91
C VAL A 288 -2.31 -23.12 20.63
N MET A 289 -3.34 -22.29 20.80
CA MET A 289 -4.62 -22.68 21.39
C MET A 289 -5.76 -22.37 20.42
N ALA A 290 -6.73 -23.27 20.33
CA ALA A 290 -7.98 -23.00 19.64
C ALA A 290 -9.18 -23.43 20.47
N ALA A 291 -10.20 -22.58 20.55
CA ALA A 291 -11.39 -22.84 21.33
C ALA A 291 -12.65 -22.33 20.63
N ALA A 292 -13.72 -23.10 20.72
CA ALA A 292 -15.05 -22.60 20.37
C ALA A 292 -15.49 -21.53 21.39
N ALA A 293 -15.88 -20.36 20.90
CA ALA A 293 -16.30 -19.21 21.71
C ALA A 293 -17.65 -18.68 21.22
N GLY A 294 -18.72 -19.40 21.54
CA GLY A 294 -20.07 -19.06 21.09
C GLY A 294 -20.20 -19.17 19.57
N ALA A 295 -20.45 -18.04 18.90
CA ALA A 295 -20.57 -17.95 17.44
C ALA A 295 -19.23 -17.76 16.71
N GLU A 296 -18.12 -17.66 17.45
CA GLU A 296 -16.77 -17.49 16.91
C GLU A 296 -15.88 -18.69 17.28
N VAL A 297 -14.79 -18.88 16.54
CA VAL A 297 -13.61 -19.65 16.97
C VAL A 297 -12.52 -18.67 17.37
N LEU A 298 -11.97 -18.87 18.55
CA LEU A 298 -10.83 -18.13 19.08
C LEU A 298 -9.56 -18.94 18.85
N ILE A 299 -8.54 -18.33 18.27
CA ILE A 299 -7.21 -18.93 18.11
C ILE A 299 -6.20 -18.00 18.77
N GLU A 300 -5.38 -18.53 19.67
CA GLU A 300 -4.26 -17.80 20.26
C GLU A 300 -2.94 -18.43 19.84
N VAL A 301 -2.02 -17.61 19.34
CA VAL A 301 -0.63 -18.01 19.05
C VAL A 301 0.27 -17.14 19.92
N GLY A 302 1.01 -17.78 20.84
CA GLY A 302 1.86 -17.09 21.80
C GLY A 302 3.30 -17.60 21.80
N ASN A 303 4.25 -16.68 21.99
CA ASN A 303 5.65 -16.99 22.24
C ASN A 303 6.18 -16.17 23.41
N ASN A 304 7.15 -16.72 24.14
CA ASN A 304 7.93 -15.94 25.08
C ASN A 304 8.95 -15.08 24.31
N GLY A 305 9.21 -13.86 24.77
CA GLY A 305 10.08 -12.94 24.08
C GLY A 305 10.18 -11.60 24.80
N PRO A 306 11.08 -10.71 24.35
CA PRO A 306 11.12 -9.34 24.86
C PRO A 306 9.78 -8.63 24.59
N ALA A 307 9.37 -7.78 25.53
CA ALA A 307 8.18 -6.97 25.37
C ALA A 307 8.34 -6.04 24.16
N MET A 308 7.31 -5.95 23.33
CA MET A 308 7.24 -4.93 22.28
C MET A 308 6.75 -3.62 22.87
N ASP A 309 7.36 -2.51 22.43
CA ASP A 309 6.86 -1.19 22.76
C ASP A 309 5.49 -0.93 22.10
N ARG A 310 4.79 0.10 22.60
CA ARG A 310 3.43 0.42 22.15
C ARG A 310 3.38 0.88 20.69
N LEU A 311 4.37 1.64 20.22
CA LEU A 311 4.40 2.11 18.82
C LEU A 311 4.61 0.95 17.86
N THR A 312 5.42 -0.04 18.25
CA THR A 312 5.62 -1.28 17.52
C THR A 312 4.33 -2.09 17.48
N LEU A 313 3.63 -2.27 18.60
CA LEU A 313 2.33 -2.98 18.64
C LEU A 313 1.26 -2.31 17.78
N ASP A 314 1.14 -0.98 17.82
CA ASP A 314 0.15 -0.22 17.06
C ASP A 314 0.32 -0.37 15.54
N ARG A 315 1.51 -0.77 15.10
CA ARG A 315 1.87 -0.87 13.68
C ARG A 315 2.35 -2.26 13.26
N ILE A 316 2.24 -3.26 14.13
CA ILE A 316 2.82 -4.60 13.90
C ILE A 316 2.20 -5.33 12.71
N PHE A 317 0.97 -4.94 12.33
CA PHE A 317 0.27 -5.46 11.17
C PHE A 317 0.44 -4.59 9.93
N ASP A 318 1.18 -3.48 10.00
CA ASP A 318 1.47 -2.66 8.82
C ASP A 318 2.41 -3.42 7.87
N PRO A 319 2.21 -3.28 6.55
CA PRO A 319 3.01 -4.00 5.57
C PRO A 319 4.47 -3.52 5.57
N LEU A 320 5.39 -4.44 5.24
CA LEU A 320 6.83 -4.18 5.10
C LEU A 320 7.52 -3.72 6.39
N GLN A 321 6.90 -3.94 7.55
CA GLN A 321 7.56 -3.70 8.83
C GLN A 321 8.64 -4.73 9.12
N ARG A 322 9.80 -4.23 9.56
CA ARG A 322 10.87 -5.01 10.17
C ARG A 322 11.10 -4.43 11.56
N GLY A 323 11.15 -5.28 12.58
CA GLY A 323 11.39 -4.84 13.96
C GLY A 323 12.65 -3.98 14.04
N ALA A 324 12.51 -2.78 14.62
CA ALA A 324 13.55 -1.74 14.64
C ALA A 324 14.87 -2.16 15.33
N ASP A 325 14.84 -3.23 16.15
CA ASP A 325 15.93 -3.64 17.04
C ASP A 325 16.63 -4.96 16.67
N HIS A 326 16.54 -5.42 15.42
CA HIS A 326 17.37 -6.55 14.97
C HIS A 326 18.25 -6.19 13.76
N PRO A 327 19.38 -5.48 13.97
CA PRO A 327 20.26 -5.05 12.90
C PRO A 327 21.12 -6.17 12.28
N GLU A 328 21.20 -7.37 12.86
CA GLU A 328 22.17 -8.38 12.41
C GLU A 328 21.63 -9.82 12.46
N ARG A 329 20.79 -10.20 11.49
CA ARG A 329 20.67 -11.61 11.08
C ARG A 329 21.07 -11.71 9.62
N THR A 330 22.37 -11.86 9.39
CA THR A 330 22.94 -12.27 8.10
C THR A 330 22.58 -13.74 7.86
N GLY A 331 21.67 -14.01 6.92
CA GLY A 331 21.27 -15.38 6.58
C GLY A 331 19.96 -15.49 5.81
N ASP A 332 19.72 -16.71 5.34
CA ASP A 332 18.70 -17.25 4.41
C ASP A 332 17.21 -17.04 4.82
N ASP A 333 16.91 -16.10 5.74
CA ASP A 333 15.64 -15.97 6.49
C ASP A 333 14.99 -14.56 6.37
N ILE A 334 15.25 -13.86 5.25
CA ILE A 334 14.72 -12.51 4.98
C ILE A 334 13.30 -12.62 4.42
N GLY A 335 12.29 -12.58 5.28
CA GLY A 335 10.90 -12.33 4.87
C GLY A 335 10.70 -10.88 4.41
N LEU A 336 9.72 -10.64 3.53
CA LEU A 336 9.37 -9.28 3.07
C LEU A 336 8.71 -8.41 4.16
N GLY A 337 8.43 -8.95 5.35
CA GLY A 337 7.66 -8.25 6.39
C GLY A 337 6.17 -8.17 6.07
N LEU A 338 5.66 -9.10 5.25
CA LEU A 338 4.24 -9.14 4.84
C LEU A 338 3.41 -10.17 5.63
N GLY A 339 4.03 -11.13 6.33
CA GLY A 339 3.31 -12.24 6.95
C GLY A 339 2.20 -11.83 7.93
N LEU A 340 2.49 -10.93 8.88
CA LEU A 340 1.47 -10.45 9.83
C LEU A 340 0.40 -9.60 9.15
N PHE A 341 0.79 -8.76 8.18
CA PHE A 341 -0.17 -8.00 7.35
C PHE A 341 -1.13 -8.95 6.62
N ILE A 342 -0.61 -9.99 5.97
CA ILE A 342 -1.42 -10.96 5.22
C ILE A 342 -2.32 -11.77 6.15
N ALA A 343 -1.83 -12.21 7.31
CA ALA A 343 -2.67 -12.87 8.31
C ALA A 343 -3.85 -11.98 8.72
N ASN A 344 -3.60 -10.69 8.94
CA ASN A 344 -4.64 -9.72 9.29
C ASN A 344 -5.66 -9.52 8.14
N GLU A 345 -5.19 -9.38 6.90
CA GLU A 345 -6.07 -9.24 5.74
C GLU A 345 -6.88 -10.51 5.44
N ILE A 346 -6.32 -11.70 5.67
CA ILE A 346 -7.06 -12.97 5.58
C ILE A 346 -8.15 -13.02 6.66
N ALA A 347 -7.84 -12.64 7.90
CA ALA A 347 -8.83 -12.61 8.97
C ALA A 347 -9.99 -11.65 8.62
N LYS A 348 -9.66 -10.44 8.14
CA LYS A 348 -10.66 -9.45 7.69
C LYS A 348 -11.50 -9.96 6.52
N ALA A 349 -10.90 -10.65 5.55
CA ALA A 349 -11.62 -11.25 4.42
C ALA A 349 -12.64 -12.32 4.87
N HIS A 350 -12.41 -12.94 6.03
CA HIS A 350 -13.35 -13.84 6.71
C HIS A 350 -14.20 -13.16 7.78
N ARG A 351 -14.28 -11.81 7.77
CA ARG A 351 -14.98 -10.98 8.76
C ARG A 351 -14.53 -11.19 10.21
N GLY A 352 -13.34 -11.76 10.38
CA GLY A 352 -12.66 -11.88 11.64
C GLY A 352 -11.76 -10.69 11.93
N ARG A 353 -10.99 -10.81 13.01
CA ARG A 353 -9.97 -9.84 13.42
C ARG A 353 -8.80 -10.53 14.09
N ILE A 354 -7.64 -9.88 14.04
CA ILE A 354 -6.46 -10.25 14.82
C ILE A 354 -6.13 -9.12 15.79
N ASP A 355 -5.98 -9.47 17.05
CA ASP A 355 -5.49 -8.58 18.09
C ASP A 355 -4.09 -9.05 18.54
N ALA A 356 -3.20 -8.12 18.88
CA ALA A 356 -1.88 -8.43 19.43
C ALA A 356 -1.74 -7.84 20.83
N ARG A 357 -1.17 -8.61 21.75
CA ARG A 357 -0.70 -8.14 23.06
C ARG A 357 0.73 -8.58 23.29
N SER A 358 1.53 -7.74 23.91
CA SER A 358 2.90 -8.09 24.30
C SER A 358 3.18 -7.51 25.69
N ASP A 359 3.72 -8.34 26.57
CA ASP A 359 4.20 -7.95 27.89
C ASP A 359 5.63 -8.48 28.12
N GLN A 360 6.16 -8.33 29.34
CA GLN A 360 7.52 -8.77 29.67
C GLN A 360 7.74 -10.29 29.61
N ARG A 361 6.67 -11.08 29.44
CA ARG A 361 6.70 -12.55 29.47
C ARG A 361 6.40 -13.13 28.11
N GLU A 362 5.38 -12.63 27.42
CA GLU A 362 4.91 -13.19 26.16
C GLU A 362 4.35 -12.16 25.19
N THR A 363 4.42 -12.53 23.92
CA THR A 363 3.65 -11.91 22.84
C THR A 363 2.58 -12.91 22.43
N VAL A 364 1.33 -12.44 22.30
CA VAL A 364 0.19 -13.26 21.89
C VAL A 364 -0.59 -12.56 20.79
N PHE A 365 -0.80 -13.30 19.69
CA PHE A 365 -1.73 -12.96 18.63
C PHE A 365 -3.04 -13.72 18.85
N THR A 366 -4.15 -13.00 18.85
CA THR A 366 -5.49 -13.54 19.09
C THR A 366 -6.34 -13.34 17.84
N VAL A 367 -6.70 -14.42 17.18
CA VAL A 367 -7.58 -14.44 16.00
C VAL A 367 -8.99 -14.77 16.46
N ARG A 368 -9.97 -13.99 16.00
CA ARG A 368 -11.40 -14.26 16.22
C ARG A 368 -12.08 -14.40 14.88
N LEU A 369 -12.64 -15.58 14.63
CA LEU A 369 -13.25 -15.95 13.36
C LEU A 369 -14.73 -16.32 13.54
N PRO A 370 -15.67 -15.60 12.91
CA PRO A 370 -17.08 -16.00 12.89
C PRO A 370 -17.25 -17.38 12.23
N ARG A 371 -18.10 -18.24 12.78
CA ARG A 371 -18.32 -19.62 12.29
C ARG A 371 -19.22 -19.72 11.05
N GLY A 372 -19.97 -18.66 10.72
CA GLY A 372 -20.85 -18.60 9.56
C GLY A 372 -20.68 -17.27 8.82
N ALA A 373 -20.66 -17.35 7.49
CA ALA A 373 -20.57 -16.19 6.60
C ALA A 373 -21.93 -15.54 6.32
#